data_AF-A0AAT9P5P6-F1
#
_entry.id   AF-A0AAT9P5P6-F1
#
_cell.length_a   1.000
_cell.length_b   1.000
_cell.length_c   1.000
_cell.angle_alpha   90.00
_cell.angle_beta   90.00
_cell.angle_gamma   90.00
#
_symmetry.space_group_name_H-M   'P 1'
#
loop_
_entity.id
_entity.type
_entity.pdbx_description
1 polymer ?
#
loop_
_entity_poly.entity_id
_entity_poly.type
_entity_poly.pdbx_seq_one_letter_code
_entity_poly.pdbx_strand_id
1 'polypeptide(L)'
;MSQKATKVRWMFALMFFLIGVIAYMDRANISYIAQPMMEDLNMNKTQFGMLASVFAAGYALMQVPAGIMAEKFGPKKMLTFALVWWSAFTILTGVVKNHGLLYTMRFLFGVGEGPMYPSNAVFNTYWFAKSEKGRASSALLAGSYFGPVIAPFVTIAIYQAFGWEAVFFIFGAIGIIIAAIWAIIAKDLPEHHKMVNEAEKAYIMENRDVVQTDKTSAPWGLFFKRFSFFAIAGQYFVVQFVITLFLIWLPTYLQEEYHVVLKDMKFLAAAPWLMMFILIMAGGTISDAIISRGYSRFRARALIAIFGFIVFAVSLFLSVQTNDMVMNLIYLSLCLGGVGLSMGMSWASATDLGRNFSGTVSGWMNLWGNVGAFLSPMLGGYLVQHYGWDTTFYLMIIPAVVAIVLWFFVKPDQPLIVEEK
;
A
#
# COMPACT_ATOMS: atom_id res chain seq x y z
N MET A 1 -27.99 -18.51 31.00
CA MET A 1 -28.19 -17.62 29.84
C MET A 1 -26.88 -17.53 29.09
N SER A 2 -26.83 -17.95 27.81
CA SER A 2 -25.63 -17.79 26.99
C SER A 2 -25.33 -16.28 26.84
N GLN A 3 -24.23 -15.80 27.42
CA GLN A 3 -23.82 -14.41 27.25
C GLN A 3 -23.53 -14.16 25.76
N LYS A 4 -24.09 -13.09 25.21
CA LYS A 4 -23.79 -12.69 23.82
C LYS A 4 -22.30 -12.33 23.74
N ALA A 5 -21.58 -12.90 22.78
CA ALA A 5 -20.16 -12.60 22.57
C ALA A 5 -19.91 -11.09 22.42
N THR A 6 -18.89 -10.58 23.08
CA THR A 6 -18.37 -9.23 22.82
C THR A 6 -17.84 -9.14 21.39
N LYS A 7 -17.57 -7.91 20.91
CA LYS A 7 -17.06 -7.64 19.56
C LYS A 7 -15.71 -6.92 19.59
N VAL A 8 -14.89 -7.21 20.60
CA VAL A 8 -13.61 -6.51 20.81
C VAL A 8 -12.66 -6.75 19.64
N ARG A 9 -12.71 -7.93 19.00
CA ARG A 9 -11.90 -8.18 17.79
C ARG A 9 -12.13 -7.15 16.68
N TRP A 10 -13.37 -6.69 16.48
CA TRP A 10 -13.69 -5.67 15.47
C TRP A 10 -13.20 -4.27 15.84
N MET A 11 -13.02 -3.98 17.13
CA MET A 11 -12.32 -2.77 17.57
C MET A 11 -10.85 -2.80 17.15
N PHE A 12 -10.18 -3.96 17.22
CA PHE A 12 -8.82 -4.12 16.69
C PHE A 12 -8.75 -3.96 15.17
N ALA A 13 -9.72 -4.51 14.43
CA ALA A 13 -9.82 -4.25 12.98
C ALA A 13 -9.93 -2.74 12.68
N LEU A 14 -10.73 -2.00 13.45
CA LEU A 14 -10.83 -0.54 13.31
C LEU A 14 -9.51 0.16 13.67
N MET A 15 -8.79 -0.27 14.70
CA MET A 15 -7.48 0.28 15.03
C MET A 15 -6.47 0.01 13.91
N PHE A 16 -6.46 -1.18 13.31
CA PHE A 16 -5.62 -1.46 12.14
C PHE A 16 -6.01 -0.61 10.93
N PHE A 17 -7.30 -0.34 10.71
CA PHE A 17 -7.74 0.63 9.72
C PHE A 17 -7.12 2.02 9.98
N LEU A 18 -7.21 2.53 11.21
CA LEU A 18 -6.64 3.84 11.57
C LEU A 18 -5.11 3.87 11.43
N ILE A 19 -4.43 2.79 11.82
CA ILE A 19 -2.98 2.63 11.63
C ILE A 19 -2.63 2.67 10.14
N GLY A 20 -3.38 1.98 9.29
CA GLY A 20 -3.19 2.00 7.84
C GLY A 20 -3.41 3.38 7.22
N VAL A 21 -4.45 4.10 7.66
CA VAL A 21 -4.72 5.49 7.25
C VAL A 21 -3.50 6.36 7.55
N ILE A 22 -2.98 6.30 8.77
CA ILE A 22 -1.92 7.19 9.21
C ILE A 22 -0.58 6.85 8.55
N ALA A 23 -0.24 5.56 8.44
CA ALA A 23 0.97 5.14 7.73
C ALA A 23 0.97 5.63 6.27
N TYR A 24 -0.15 5.54 5.56
CA TYR A 24 -0.21 6.03 4.18
C TYR A 24 -0.32 7.55 4.08
N MET A 25 -0.89 8.23 5.08
CA MET A 25 -0.78 9.68 5.17
C MET A 25 0.67 10.11 5.41
N ASP A 26 1.44 9.38 6.24
CA ASP A 26 2.87 9.63 6.48
C ASP A 26 3.71 9.46 5.22
N ARG A 27 3.36 8.49 4.36
CA ARG A 27 3.99 8.30 3.04
C ARG A 27 3.66 9.43 2.07
N ALA A 28 2.41 9.89 2.08
CA ALA A 28 1.91 10.88 1.15
C ALA A 28 2.25 12.32 1.58
N ASN A 29 2.46 12.60 2.87
CA ASN A 29 2.62 13.96 3.36
C ASN A 29 3.74 14.74 2.65
N ILE A 30 4.86 14.09 2.36
CA ILE A 30 6.04 14.71 1.76
C ILE A 30 5.75 15.24 0.35
N SER A 31 4.85 14.60 -0.41
CA SER A 31 4.58 15.01 -1.79
C SER A 31 3.83 16.33 -1.87
N TYR A 32 2.94 16.63 -0.91
CA TYR A 32 2.20 17.88 -0.87
C TYR A 32 3.07 19.08 -0.50
N ILE A 33 4.16 18.86 0.23
CA ILE A 33 5.13 19.88 0.62
C ILE A 33 6.45 19.76 -0.14
N ALA A 34 6.47 19.00 -1.24
CA ALA A 34 7.68 18.73 -2.00
C ALA A 34 8.36 20.01 -2.49
N GLN A 35 7.61 20.92 -3.12
CA GLN A 35 8.14 22.16 -3.66
C GLN A 35 8.77 23.08 -2.58
N PRO A 36 8.07 23.48 -1.50
CA PRO A 36 8.67 24.34 -0.48
C PRO A 36 9.84 23.67 0.24
N MET A 37 9.80 22.34 0.42
CA MET A 37 10.93 21.59 0.99
C MET A 37 12.15 21.57 0.06
N MET A 38 11.94 21.40 -1.25
CA MET A 38 13.01 21.45 -2.24
C MET A 38 13.66 22.84 -2.29
N GLU A 39 12.85 23.90 -2.20
CA GLU A 39 13.32 25.29 -2.17
C GLU A 39 14.14 25.59 -0.89
N ASP A 40 13.66 25.23 0.30
CA ASP A 40 14.38 25.47 1.57
C ASP A 40 15.70 24.69 1.66
N LEU A 41 15.72 23.45 1.15
CA LEU A 41 16.87 22.56 1.24
C LEU A 41 17.81 22.64 0.04
N ASN A 42 17.49 23.43 -0.99
CA ASN A 42 18.21 23.48 -2.27
C ASN A 42 18.32 22.11 -2.95
N MET A 43 17.24 21.34 -2.92
CA MET A 43 17.15 20.03 -3.56
C MET A 43 16.60 20.13 -4.98
N ASN A 44 17.16 19.37 -5.91
CA ASN A 44 16.55 19.16 -7.22
C ASN A 44 15.55 17.98 -7.20
N LYS A 45 14.76 17.84 -8.27
CA LYS A 45 13.74 16.78 -8.41
C LYS A 45 14.33 15.38 -8.35
N THR A 46 15.52 15.17 -8.92
CA THR A 46 16.20 13.86 -8.86
C THR A 46 16.58 13.49 -7.42
N GLN A 47 17.10 14.44 -6.64
CA GLN A 47 17.44 14.27 -5.23
C GLN A 47 16.20 14.03 -4.36
N PHE A 48 15.10 14.73 -4.64
CA PHE A 48 13.82 14.52 -3.96
C PHE A 48 13.19 13.16 -4.31
N GLY A 49 13.26 12.76 -5.58
CA GLY A 49 12.87 11.43 -6.03
C GLY A 49 13.65 10.34 -5.31
N MET A 50 14.97 10.49 -5.20
CA MET A 50 15.82 9.56 -4.43
C MET A 50 15.41 9.50 -2.95
N LEU A 51 14.99 10.63 -2.36
CA LEU A 51 14.52 10.70 -0.97
C LEU A 51 13.27 9.85 -0.75
N ALA A 52 12.32 9.88 -1.68
CA ALA A 52 11.14 9.02 -1.65
C ALA A 52 11.48 7.56 -1.97
N SER A 53 12.46 7.30 -2.83
CA SER A 53 12.92 5.95 -3.18
C SER A 53 13.56 5.22 -2.00
N VAL A 54 14.45 5.85 -1.23
CA VAL A 54 15.16 5.18 -0.12
C VAL A 54 14.22 4.68 0.99
N PHE A 55 13.05 5.30 1.15
CA PHE A 55 11.99 4.78 2.01
C PHE A 55 11.52 3.38 1.56
N ALA A 56 11.24 3.21 0.27
CA ALA A 56 10.79 1.93 -0.27
C ALA A 56 11.85 0.83 -0.11
N ALA A 57 13.15 1.18 -0.20
CA ALA A 57 14.24 0.24 0.06
C ALA A 57 14.24 -0.25 1.52
N GLY A 58 14.16 0.67 2.50
CA GLY A 58 14.10 0.32 3.91
C GLY A 58 12.88 -0.54 4.24
N TYR A 59 11.73 -0.17 3.68
CA TYR A 59 10.48 -0.92 3.81
C TYR A 59 10.57 -2.33 3.21
N ALA A 60 11.15 -2.49 2.02
CA ALA A 60 11.36 -3.78 1.37
C ALA A 60 12.25 -4.72 2.20
N LEU A 61 13.38 -4.21 2.69
CA LEU A 61 14.35 -4.99 3.44
C LEU A 61 13.78 -5.52 4.77
N MET A 62 12.92 -4.73 5.42
CA MET A 62 12.41 -5.08 6.75
C MET A 62 11.19 -6.01 6.73
N GLN A 63 10.44 -6.11 5.63
CA GLN A 63 9.21 -6.91 5.57
C GLN A 63 9.41 -8.39 5.95
N VAL A 64 10.44 -9.05 5.40
CA VAL A 64 10.69 -10.48 5.67
C VAL A 64 11.18 -10.69 7.11
N PRO A 65 12.23 -9.99 7.60
CA PRO A 65 12.66 -10.10 8.99
C PRO A 65 11.54 -9.76 9.98
N ALA A 66 10.71 -8.77 9.67
CA ALA A 66 9.63 -8.34 10.56
C ALA A 66 8.54 -9.39 10.75
N GLY A 67 8.23 -10.20 9.72
CA GLY A 67 7.31 -11.33 9.88
C GLY A 67 7.83 -12.35 10.89
N ILE A 68 9.11 -12.71 10.78
CA ILE A 68 9.78 -13.64 11.70
C ILE A 68 9.78 -13.08 13.13
N MET A 69 10.08 -11.78 13.27
CA MET A 69 10.09 -11.11 14.56
C MET A 69 8.68 -10.97 15.17
N ALA A 70 7.65 -10.73 14.35
CA ALA A 70 6.27 -10.68 14.81
C ALA A 70 5.78 -12.04 15.33
N GLU A 71 6.16 -13.14 14.68
CA GLU A 71 5.90 -14.51 15.16
C GLU A 71 6.63 -14.79 16.49
N LYS A 72 7.90 -14.37 16.61
CA LYS A 72 8.75 -14.66 17.79
C LYS A 72 8.44 -13.79 19.01
N PHE A 73 8.25 -12.49 18.82
CA PHE A 73 8.11 -11.51 19.91
C PHE A 73 6.67 -11.09 20.18
N GLY A 74 5.74 -11.46 19.30
CA GLY A 74 4.33 -11.11 19.37
C GLY A 74 4.00 -9.81 18.62
N PRO A 75 2.84 -9.76 17.95
CA PRO A 75 2.42 -8.62 17.13
C PRO A 75 2.23 -7.32 17.94
N LYS A 76 1.86 -7.40 19.22
CA LYS A 76 1.72 -6.22 20.10
C LYS A 76 3.05 -5.49 20.21
N LYS A 77 4.10 -6.19 20.67
CA LYS A 77 5.41 -5.58 20.92
C LYS A 77 6.02 -5.08 19.61
N MET A 78 5.92 -5.89 18.56
CA MET A 78 6.44 -5.55 17.25
C MET A 78 5.78 -4.28 16.70
N LEU A 79 4.45 -4.20 16.72
CA LEU A 79 3.73 -3.05 16.19
C LEU A 79 3.92 -1.80 17.07
N THR A 80 4.02 -1.96 18.40
CA THR A 80 4.35 -0.83 19.30
C THR A 80 5.72 -0.25 18.97
N PHE A 81 6.73 -1.11 18.82
CA PHE A 81 8.08 -0.68 18.45
C PHE A 81 8.10 -0.02 17.07
N ALA A 82 7.43 -0.61 16.09
CA ALA A 82 7.30 -0.06 14.74
C ALA A 82 6.68 1.35 14.76
N LEU A 83 5.54 1.51 15.44
CA LEU A 83 4.84 2.79 15.61
C LEU A 83 5.75 3.85 16.21
N VAL A 84 6.44 3.54 17.31
CA VAL A 84 7.38 4.48 17.95
C VAL A 84 8.55 4.82 17.03
N TRP A 85 9.15 3.80 16.41
CA TRP A 85 10.30 3.93 15.55
C TRP A 85 10.01 4.82 14.35
N TRP A 86 8.98 4.50 13.56
CA TRP A 86 8.67 5.29 12.38
C TRP A 86 8.28 6.71 12.77
N SER A 87 7.51 6.89 13.85
CA SER A 87 7.09 8.21 14.31
C SER A 87 8.27 9.09 14.73
N ALA A 88 9.27 8.50 15.40
CA ALA A 88 10.49 9.20 15.75
C ALA A 88 11.27 9.63 14.51
N PHE A 89 11.41 8.76 13.50
CA PHE A 89 12.09 9.12 12.25
C PHE A 89 11.29 10.10 11.38
N THR A 90 9.96 10.10 11.46
CA THR A 90 9.11 11.15 10.89
C THR A 90 9.46 12.49 11.54
N ILE A 91 9.47 12.59 12.87
CA ILE A 91 9.86 13.83 13.58
C ILE A 91 11.27 14.28 13.19
N LEU A 92 12.24 13.37 13.20
CA LEU A 92 13.63 13.68 12.84
C LEU A 92 13.77 14.18 11.40
N THR A 93 12.90 13.74 10.49
CA THR A 93 12.87 14.25 9.11
C THR A 93 12.55 15.73 9.04
N GLY A 94 11.73 16.26 9.95
CA GLY A 94 11.45 17.70 10.05
C GLY A 94 12.58 18.52 10.70
N VAL A 95 13.55 17.87 11.34
CA VAL A 95 14.70 18.53 12.00
C VAL A 95 15.92 18.56 11.10
N VAL A 96 16.14 17.49 10.33
CA VAL A 96 17.37 17.30 9.56
C VAL A 96 17.34 18.13 8.27
N LYS A 97 18.30 19.06 8.12
CA LYS A 97 18.49 19.86 6.90
C LYS A 97 19.63 19.37 5.99
N ASN A 98 20.41 18.38 6.44
CA ASN A 98 21.48 17.79 5.63
C ASN A 98 20.93 16.66 4.75
N HIS A 99 21.15 16.76 3.43
CA HIS A 99 20.70 15.79 2.43
C HIS A 99 21.06 14.33 2.76
N GLY A 100 22.32 14.05 3.13
CA GLY A 100 22.77 12.68 3.41
C GLY A 100 22.10 12.07 4.65
N LEU A 101 21.96 12.88 5.70
CA LEU A 101 21.25 12.47 6.91
C LEU A 101 19.75 12.30 6.63
N LEU A 102 19.16 13.13 5.78
CA LEU A 102 17.75 13.06 5.40
C LEU A 102 17.42 11.75 4.66
N TYR A 103 18.31 11.29 3.76
CA TYR A 103 18.20 9.97 3.15
C TYR A 103 18.23 8.84 4.18
N THR A 104 19.10 8.97 5.19
CA THR A 104 19.20 8.01 6.28
C THR A 104 17.92 7.99 7.13
N MET A 105 17.37 9.16 7.48
CA MET A 105 16.09 9.23 8.21
C MET A 105 14.95 8.59 7.43
N ARG A 106 14.86 8.82 6.11
CA ARG A 106 13.82 8.21 5.26
C ARG A 106 13.99 6.70 5.10
N PHE A 107 15.22 6.22 4.99
CA PHE A 107 15.49 4.79 4.99
C PHE A 107 15.05 4.14 6.31
N LEU A 108 15.42 4.72 7.45
CA LEU A 108 15.06 4.21 8.78
C LEU A 108 13.57 4.33 9.07
N PHE A 109 12.90 5.36 8.55
CA PHE A 109 11.45 5.48 8.54
C PHE A 109 10.80 4.30 7.77
N GLY A 110 11.32 3.95 6.59
CA GLY A 110 10.88 2.78 5.82
C GLY A 110 11.06 1.45 6.57
N VAL A 111 12.21 1.28 7.23
CA VAL A 111 12.45 0.13 8.12
C VAL A 111 11.40 0.07 9.25
N GLY A 112 11.03 1.21 9.83
CA GLY A 112 10.01 1.31 10.87
C GLY A 112 8.62 0.85 10.44
N GLU A 113 8.21 1.15 9.20
CA GLU A 113 6.88 0.79 8.70
C GLU A 113 6.78 -0.64 8.15
N GLY A 114 7.90 -1.25 7.74
CA GLY A 114 7.95 -2.62 7.20
C GLY A 114 7.18 -3.67 8.01
N PRO A 115 7.25 -3.66 9.36
CA PRO A 115 6.52 -4.60 10.22
C PRO A 115 5.00 -4.48 10.26
N MET A 116 4.41 -3.41 9.72
CA MET A 116 2.97 -3.13 9.86
C MET A 116 2.09 -4.28 9.32
N TYR A 117 2.27 -4.66 8.05
CA TYR A 117 1.48 -5.72 7.42
C TYR A 117 1.77 -7.12 7.99
N PRO A 118 3.04 -7.54 8.17
CA PRO A 118 3.32 -8.82 8.81
C PRO A 118 2.75 -8.93 10.23
N SER A 119 2.83 -7.87 11.04
CA SER A 119 2.28 -7.87 12.40
C SER A 119 0.75 -7.98 12.40
N ASN A 120 0.06 -7.30 11.47
CA ASN A 120 -1.38 -7.45 11.29
C ASN A 120 -1.77 -8.87 10.87
N ALA A 121 -1.03 -9.49 9.95
CA ALA A 121 -1.28 -10.87 9.53
C ALA A 121 -1.17 -11.84 10.72
N VAL A 122 -0.10 -11.72 11.52
CA VAL A 122 0.10 -12.52 12.73
C VAL A 122 -1.00 -12.25 13.77
N PHE A 123 -1.32 -10.98 14.04
CA PHE A 123 -2.40 -10.61 14.97
C PHE A 123 -3.74 -11.23 14.59
N ASN A 124 -4.08 -11.19 13.29
CA ASN A 124 -5.33 -11.74 12.79
C ASN A 124 -5.41 -13.26 12.93
N THR A 125 -4.27 -13.96 13.02
CA THR A 125 -4.28 -15.41 13.30
C THR A 125 -4.78 -15.76 14.70
N TYR A 126 -4.53 -14.89 15.69
CA TYR A 126 -4.89 -15.11 17.08
C TYR A 126 -6.28 -14.57 17.45
N TRP A 127 -6.67 -13.45 16.85
CA TRP A 127 -7.85 -12.67 17.27
C TRP A 127 -9.12 -12.92 16.44
N PHE A 128 -9.01 -13.55 15.27
CA PHE A 128 -10.14 -13.75 14.36
C PHE A 128 -10.30 -15.20 13.95
N ALA A 129 -11.57 -15.62 13.81
CA ALA A 129 -11.93 -16.91 13.24
C ALA A 129 -11.47 -17.03 11.78
N LYS A 130 -11.24 -18.25 11.28
CA LYS A 130 -10.76 -18.51 9.91
C LYS A 130 -11.56 -17.77 8.83
N SER A 131 -12.88 -17.75 8.96
CA SER A 131 -13.80 -17.06 8.04
C SER A 131 -13.78 -15.53 8.15
N GLU A 132 -13.32 -14.99 9.29
CA GLU A 132 -13.28 -13.56 9.56
C GLU A 132 -11.92 -12.92 9.23
N LYS A 133 -10.84 -13.71 9.16
CA LYS A 133 -9.45 -13.23 8.91
C LYS A 133 -9.34 -12.36 7.66
N GLY A 134 -10.00 -12.74 6.57
CA GLY A 134 -10.00 -11.95 5.33
C GLY A 134 -10.57 -10.56 5.54
N ARG A 135 -11.72 -10.45 6.20
CA ARG A 135 -12.38 -9.18 6.51
C ARG A 135 -11.57 -8.32 7.48
N ALA A 136 -10.90 -8.94 8.46
CA ALA A 136 -10.00 -8.23 9.38
C ALA A 136 -8.79 -7.65 8.63
N SER A 137 -8.15 -8.44 7.77
CA SER A 137 -7.01 -7.98 6.94
C SER A 137 -7.41 -6.87 5.97
N SER A 138 -8.62 -6.92 5.42
CA SER A 138 -9.15 -5.85 4.57
C SER A 138 -9.32 -4.52 5.29
N ALA A 139 -9.46 -4.49 6.62
CA ALA A 139 -9.56 -3.24 7.36
C ALA A 139 -8.25 -2.43 7.29
N LEU A 140 -7.09 -3.06 7.49
CA LEU A 140 -5.80 -2.40 7.32
C LEU A 140 -5.62 -1.89 5.88
N LEU A 141 -5.91 -2.73 4.88
CA LEU A 141 -5.77 -2.37 3.47
C LEU A 141 -6.69 -1.21 3.07
N ALA A 142 -7.95 -1.24 3.52
CA ALA A 142 -8.88 -0.13 3.28
C ALA A 142 -8.35 1.17 3.89
N GLY A 143 -7.75 1.11 5.09
CA GLY A 143 -7.10 2.25 5.70
C GLY A 143 -5.94 2.78 4.86
N SER A 144 -5.06 1.89 4.41
CA SER A 144 -3.93 2.21 3.52
C SER A 144 -4.36 2.92 2.23
N TYR A 145 -5.46 2.49 1.61
CA TYR A 145 -5.96 3.13 0.38
C TYR A 145 -6.71 4.43 0.64
N PHE A 146 -7.29 4.58 1.83
CA PHE A 146 -8.04 5.79 2.20
C PHE A 146 -7.12 6.89 2.76
N GLY A 147 -5.97 6.54 3.34
CA GLY A 147 -4.98 7.49 3.86
C GLY A 147 -4.64 8.63 2.89
N PRO A 148 -4.25 8.35 1.63
CA PRO A 148 -3.92 9.38 0.64
C PRO A 148 -5.10 10.29 0.27
N VAL A 149 -6.34 9.89 0.53
CA VAL A 149 -7.54 10.75 0.34
C VAL A 149 -7.58 11.86 1.39
N ILE A 150 -7.23 11.54 2.64
CA ILE A 150 -7.26 12.49 3.76
C ILE A 150 -5.95 13.28 3.88
N ALA A 151 -4.83 12.67 3.49
CA ALA A 151 -3.48 13.24 3.56
C ALA A 151 -3.37 14.70 3.08
N PRO A 152 -3.94 15.12 1.92
CA PRO A 152 -3.79 16.49 1.46
C PRO A 152 -4.52 17.49 2.37
N PHE A 153 -5.70 17.14 2.90
CA PHE A 153 -6.46 18.02 3.78
C PHE A 153 -5.69 18.36 5.05
N VAL A 154 -5.13 17.34 5.69
CA VAL A 154 -4.39 17.48 6.96
C VAL A 154 -3.03 18.13 6.71
N THR A 155 -2.27 17.63 5.73
CA THR A 155 -0.92 18.13 5.44
C THR A 155 -0.93 19.60 5.05
N ILE A 156 -1.82 20.01 4.13
CA ILE A 156 -1.86 21.40 3.67
C ILE A 156 -2.39 22.33 4.78
N ALA A 157 -3.32 21.87 5.62
CA ALA A 157 -3.79 22.67 6.76
C ALA A 157 -2.66 22.95 7.77
N ILE A 158 -1.85 21.94 8.08
CA ILE A 158 -0.68 22.10 8.96
C ILE A 158 0.35 23.04 8.32
N TYR A 159 0.68 22.79 7.05
CA TYR A 159 1.65 23.60 6.31
C TYR A 159 1.28 25.09 6.31
N GLN A 160 0.01 25.41 6.05
CA GLN A 160 -0.47 26.80 6.02
C GLN A 160 -0.38 27.51 7.37
N ALA A 161 -0.48 26.77 8.48
CA ALA A 161 -0.47 27.33 9.82
C ALA A 161 0.94 27.43 10.42
N PHE A 162 1.82 26.46 10.13
CA PHE A 162 3.06 26.26 10.89
C PHE A 162 4.30 25.97 10.03
N GLY A 163 4.19 25.94 8.71
CA GLY A 163 5.29 25.61 7.80
C GLY A 163 5.43 24.10 7.52
N TRP A 164 6.40 23.74 6.67
CA TRP A 164 6.54 22.37 6.16
C TRP A 164 7.16 21.42 7.19
N GLU A 165 8.04 21.91 8.07
CA GLU A 165 8.66 21.12 9.12
C GLU A 165 7.61 20.61 10.13
N ALA A 166 6.62 21.45 10.43
CA ALA A 166 5.55 21.14 11.37
C ALA A 166 4.66 19.97 10.90
N VAL A 167 4.58 19.72 9.59
CA VAL A 167 3.91 18.52 9.06
C VAL A 167 4.53 17.28 9.69
N PHE A 168 5.85 17.15 9.64
CA PHE A 168 6.55 16.00 10.19
C PHE A 168 6.42 15.87 11.70
N PHE A 169 6.45 16.99 12.42
CA PHE A 169 6.29 16.99 13.89
C PHE A 169 4.90 16.52 14.33
N ILE A 170 3.84 17.06 13.70
CA ILE A 170 2.46 16.73 14.07
C ILE A 170 2.13 15.30 13.68
N PHE A 171 2.51 14.87 12.48
CA PHE A 171 2.30 13.49 12.03
C PHE A 171 3.01 12.47 12.93
N GLY A 172 4.28 12.71 13.26
CA GLY A 172 5.00 11.85 14.19
C GLY A 172 4.41 11.88 15.61
N ALA A 173 3.94 13.04 16.10
CA ALA A 173 3.26 13.11 17.40
C ALA A 173 1.97 12.27 17.43
N ILE A 174 1.16 12.33 16.37
CA ILE A 174 -0.04 11.50 16.22
C ILE A 174 0.33 10.01 16.22
N GLY A 175 1.39 9.63 15.50
CA GLY A 175 1.90 8.26 15.50
C GLY A 175 2.34 7.77 16.88
N ILE A 176 3.03 8.60 17.68
CA ILE A 176 3.40 8.29 19.07
C ILE A 176 2.15 8.13 19.96
N ILE A 177 1.14 8.98 19.81
CA ILE A 177 -0.12 8.87 20.57
C ILE A 177 -0.78 7.51 20.29
N ILE A 178 -0.81 7.10 19.02
CA ILE A 178 -1.38 5.80 18.63
C ILE A 178 -0.52 4.65 19.12
N ALA A 179 0.80 4.79 19.11
CA ALA A 179 1.71 3.83 19.73
C ALA A 179 1.38 3.61 21.21
N ALA A 180 1.14 4.70 21.97
CA ALA A 180 0.77 4.63 23.37
C ALA A 180 -0.61 3.97 23.58
N ILE A 181 -1.61 4.36 22.79
CA ILE A 181 -2.95 3.76 22.83
C ILE A 181 -2.86 2.25 22.53
N TRP A 182 -2.13 1.87 21.49
CA TRP A 182 -1.91 0.47 21.12
C TRP A 182 -1.18 -0.30 22.22
N ALA A 183 -0.12 0.26 22.79
CA ALA A 183 0.65 -0.37 23.86
C ALA A 183 -0.21 -0.66 25.11
N ILE A 184 -1.15 0.22 25.42
CA ILE A 184 -2.05 0.09 26.57
C ILE A 184 -3.15 -0.94 26.28
N ILE A 185 -3.83 -0.82 25.13
CA ILE A 185 -5.03 -1.60 24.82
C ILE A 185 -4.70 -3.00 24.30
N ALA A 186 -3.71 -3.13 23.41
CA ALA A 186 -3.46 -4.38 22.71
C ALA A 186 -2.92 -5.48 23.64
N LYS A 187 -3.31 -6.72 23.35
CA LYS A 187 -2.77 -7.95 23.92
C LYS A 187 -2.61 -8.95 22.77
N ASP A 188 -1.53 -9.72 22.78
CA ASP A 188 -1.27 -10.69 21.71
C ASP A 188 -2.35 -11.78 21.65
N LEU A 189 -2.83 -12.21 22.82
CA LEU A 189 -3.84 -13.25 22.95
C LEU A 189 -5.15 -12.67 23.50
N PRO A 190 -6.31 -13.02 22.92
CA PRO A 190 -7.62 -12.58 23.42
C PRO A 190 -7.92 -13.12 24.82
N GLU A 191 -7.34 -14.28 25.17
CA GLU A 191 -7.45 -14.94 26.48
C GLU A 191 -7.01 -14.02 27.64
N HIS A 192 -6.00 -13.18 27.39
CA HIS A 192 -5.42 -12.26 28.38
C HIS A 192 -6.07 -10.87 28.37
N HIS A 193 -7.11 -10.66 27.56
CA HIS A 193 -7.70 -9.35 27.35
C HIS A 193 -8.95 -9.14 28.21
N LYS A 194 -8.90 -8.15 29.12
CA LYS A 194 -9.94 -7.90 30.13
C LYS A 194 -11.32 -7.54 29.56
N MET A 195 -11.39 -6.96 28.36
CA MET A 195 -12.67 -6.58 27.74
C MET A 195 -13.34 -7.70 26.94
N VAL A 196 -12.66 -8.84 26.73
CA VAL A 196 -13.21 -9.97 25.96
C VAL A 196 -13.97 -10.89 26.93
N ASN A 197 -15.26 -11.11 26.68
CA ASN A 197 -16.05 -12.04 27.49
C ASN A 197 -15.78 -13.51 27.10
N GLU A 198 -16.15 -14.44 28.00
CA GLU A 198 -15.90 -15.87 27.80
C GLU A 198 -16.59 -16.42 26.53
N ALA A 199 -17.72 -15.86 26.12
CA ALA A 199 -18.40 -16.24 24.88
C ALA A 199 -17.61 -15.84 23.61
N GLU A 200 -16.98 -14.66 23.58
CA GLU A 200 -16.11 -14.25 22.47
C GLU A 200 -14.80 -15.06 22.47
N LYS A 201 -14.23 -15.35 23.65
CA LYS A 201 -13.05 -16.23 23.75
C LYS A 201 -13.35 -17.61 23.20
N ALA A 202 -14.42 -18.26 23.65
CA ALA A 202 -14.82 -19.59 23.19
C ALA A 202 -15.02 -19.61 21.66
N TYR A 203 -15.73 -18.62 21.12
CA TYR A 203 -15.93 -18.50 19.67
C TYR A 203 -14.60 -18.40 18.90
N ILE A 204 -13.68 -17.56 19.35
CA ILE A 204 -12.37 -17.42 18.69
C ILE A 204 -11.57 -18.72 18.82
N MET A 205 -11.52 -19.33 20.00
CA MET A 205 -10.76 -20.56 20.25
C MET A 205 -11.24 -21.75 19.41
N GLU A 206 -12.55 -21.90 19.27
CA GLU A 206 -13.17 -22.99 18.51
C GLU A 206 -13.01 -22.80 16.99
N ASN A 207 -13.00 -21.54 16.53
CA ASN A 207 -12.99 -21.21 15.11
C ASN A 207 -11.64 -20.65 14.61
N ARG A 208 -10.63 -20.54 15.48
CA ARG A 208 -9.27 -20.15 15.09
C ARG A 208 -8.55 -21.37 14.53
N ASP A 209 -8.15 -21.26 13.29
CA ASP A 209 -7.21 -22.19 12.69
C ASP A 209 -5.80 -21.69 13.05
N VAL A 210 -5.29 -22.11 14.22
CA VAL A 210 -3.86 -22.00 14.57
C VAL A 210 -3.21 -23.30 14.11
N VAL A 211 -3.22 -23.51 12.79
CA VAL A 211 -2.45 -24.60 12.21
C VAL A 211 -0.99 -24.23 12.42
N GLN A 212 -0.29 -24.99 13.26
CA GLN A 212 1.16 -25.15 13.07
C GLN A 212 1.30 -25.81 11.70
N THR A 213 1.35 -25.01 10.64
CA THR A 213 1.65 -25.54 9.33
C THR A 213 3.06 -26.10 9.44
N ASP A 214 3.19 -27.41 9.30
CA ASP A 214 4.45 -28.01 8.87
C ASP A 214 4.88 -27.20 7.64
N LYS A 215 5.86 -26.32 7.82
CA LYS A 215 6.34 -25.41 6.78
C LYS A 215 7.05 -26.29 5.76
N THR A 216 6.28 -26.92 4.87
CA THR A 216 6.82 -27.57 3.69
C THR A 216 7.53 -26.49 2.90
N SER A 217 8.82 -26.70 2.65
CA SER A 217 9.63 -25.74 1.92
C SER A 217 9.03 -25.55 0.53
N ALA A 218 8.90 -24.30 0.10
CA ALA A 218 8.34 -24.00 -1.21
C ALA A 218 9.20 -24.60 -2.33
N PRO A 219 8.62 -25.30 -3.33
CA PRO A 219 9.38 -25.93 -4.39
C PRO A 219 9.78 -24.90 -5.47
N TRP A 220 10.73 -24.03 -5.14
CA TRP A 220 11.21 -22.92 -5.99
C TRP A 220 11.57 -23.34 -7.42
N GLY A 221 12.18 -24.53 -7.58
CA GLY A 221 12.52 -25.06 -8.90
C GLY A 221 11.33 -25.32 -9.83
N LEU A 222 10.13 -25.58 -9.27
CA LEU A 222 8.88 -25.70 -10.05
C LEU A 222 8.29 -24.33 -10.37
N PHE A 223 8.38 -23.38 -9.44
CA PHE A 223 7.89 -22.02 -9.66
C PHE A 223 8.64 -21.32 -10.79
N PHE A 224 9.97 -21.41 -10.82
CA PHE A 224 10.79 -20.81 -11.86
C PHE A 224 10.60 -21.43 -13.25
N LYS A 225 9.98 -22.60 -13.38
CA LYS A 225 9.63 -23.20 -14.69
C LYS A 225 8.36 -22.62 -15.29
N ARG A 226 7.54 -21.92 -14.51
CA ARG A 226 6.25 -21.37 -14.95
C ARG A 226 6.38 -19.87 -15.21
N PHE A 227 6.15 -19.45 -16.45
CA PHE A 227 6.19 -18.03 -16.80
C PHE A 227 5.15 -17.19 -16.03
N SER A 228 4.02 -17.77 -15.63
CA SER A 228 3.01 -17.12 -14.77
C SER A 228 3.59 -16.59 -13.44
N PHE A 229 4.63 -17.22 -12.90
CA PHE A 229 5.33 -16.78 -11.69
C PHE A 229 6.13 -15.49 -11.88
N PHE A 230 6.69 -15.28 -13.07
CA PHE A 230 7.35 -14.02 -13.44
C PHE A 230 6.32 -12.97 -13.90
N ALA A 231 5.27 -13.40 -14.61
CA ALA A 231 4.22 -12.50 -15.08
C ALA A 231 3.50 -11.81 -13.91
N ILE A 232 3.17 -12.54 -12.84
CA ILE A 232 2.51 -11.95 -11.66
C ILE A 232 3.42 -10.92 -10.95
N ALA A 233 4.73 -11.17 -10.91
CA ALA A 233 5.71 -10.24 -10.36
C ALA A 233 5.91 -9.00 -11.24
N GLY A 234 6.10 -9.18 -12.55
CA GLY A 234 6.30 -8.08 -13.50
C GLY A 234 5.09 -7.15 -13.61
N GLN A 235 3.86 -7.68 -13.60
CA GLN A 235 2.68 -6.80 -13.60
C GLN A 235 2.56 -6.01 -12.29
N TYR A 236 2.90 -6.62 -11.14
CA TYR A 236 2.79 -5.95 -9.85
C TYR A 236 3.89 -4.91 -9.64
N PHE A 237 5.08 -5.14 -10.21
CA PHE A 237 6.11 -4.12 -10.37
C PHE A 237 5.51 -2.86 -11.02
N VAL A 238 4.80 -3.00 -12.14
CA VAL A 238 4.19 -1.86 -12.84
C VAL A 238 3.08 -1.21 -12.01
N VAL A 239 2.19 -1.99 -11.40
CA VAL A 239 1.13 -1.48 -10.49
C VAL A 239 1.75 -0.57 -9.43
N GLN A 240 2.76 -1.07 -8.72
CA GLN A 240 3.35 -0.35 -7.62
C GLN A 240 4.25 0.81 -8.10
N PHE A 241 4.92 0.65 -9.23
CA PHE A 241 5.67 1.72 -9.89
C PHE A 241 4.76 2.93 -10.14
N VAL A 242 3.61 2.71 -10.78
CA VAL A 242 2.67 3.76 -11.12
C VAL A 242 2.05 4.38 -9.87
N ILE A 243 1.55 3.58 -8.93
CA ILE A 243 0.95 4.10 -7.69
C ILE A 243 1.94 4.99 -6.95
N THR A 244 3.20 4.56 -6.84
CA THR A 244 4.22 5.32 -6.12
C THR A 244 4.62 6.58 -6.89
N LEU A 245 4.64 6.55 -8.22
CA LEU A 245 4.90 7.73 -9.06
C LEU A 245 3.87 8.81 -8.74
N PHE A 246 2.59 8.47 -8.83
CA PHE A 246 1.49 9.39 -8.55
C PHE A 246 1.45 9.81 -7.07
N LEU A 247 1.78 8.93 -6.13
CA LEU A 247 1.86 9.27 -4.70
C LEU A 247 2.85 10.41 -4.44
N ILE A 248 3.99 10.38 -5.12
CA ILE A 248 5.09 11.33 -4.89
C ILE A 248 4.98 12.57 -5.77
N TRP A 249 4.59 12.42 -7.03
CA TRP A 249 4.74 13.47 -8.04
C TRP A 249 3.43 14.14 -8.45
N LEU A 250 2.26 13.56 -8.14
CA LEU A 250 0.97 14.15 -8.53
C LEU A 250 0.76 15.58 -7.99
N PRO A 251 1.05 15.90 -6.72
CA PRO A 251 0.86 17.27 -6.24
C PRO A 251 1.80 18.26 -6.92
N THR A 252 3.06 17.88 -7.13
CA THR A 252 4.06 18.71 -7.84
C THR A 252 3.66 18.94 -9.29
N TYR A 253 3.15 17.92 -9.98
CA TYR A 253 2.60 18.07 -11.33
C TYR A 253 1.50 19.12 -11.39
N LEU A 254 0.52 19.06 -10.47
CA LEU A 254 -0.57 20.03 -10.43
C LEU A 254 -0.08 21.46 -10.09
N GLN A 255 0.98 21.60 -9.29
CA GLN A 255 1.60 22.89 -8.98
C GLN A 255 2.36 23.47 -10.16
N GLU A 256 3.14 22.65 -10.85
CA GLU A 256 4.00 23.12 -11.94
C GLU A 256 3.23 23.39 -13.23
N GLU A 257 2.33 22.47 -13.61
CA GLU A 257 1.67 22.53 -14.92
C GLU A 257 0.42 23.40 -14.92
N TYR A 258 -0.31 23.43 -13.80
CA TYR A 258 -1.56 24.18 -13.67
C TYR A 258 -1.47 25.34 -12.68
N HIS A 259 -0.28 25.61 -12.12
CA HIS A 259 -0.05 26.68 -11.14
C HIS A 259 -1.04 26.67 -9.98
N VAL A 260 -1.49 25.47 -9.58
CA VAL A 260 -2.48 25.31 -8.51
C VAL A 260 -1.89 25.78 -7.19
N VAL A 261 -2.54 26.78 -6.61
CA VAL A 261 -2.19 27.25 -5.27
C VAL A 261 -2.45 26.14 -4.27
N LEU A 262 -1.48 25.92 -3.36
CA LEU A 262 -1.55 24.88 -2.33
C LEU A 262 -2.89 24.81 -1.57
N LYS A 263 -3.56 25.94 -1.36
CA LYS A 263 -4.87 26.00 -0.68
C LYS A 263 -5.94 25.16 -1.38
N ASP A 264 -5.97 25.19 -2.71
CA ASP A 264 -6.99 24.54 -3.53
C ASP A 264 -6.62 23.09 -3.88
N MET A 265 -5.35 22.73 -3.66
CA MET A 265 -4.82 21.38 -3.88
C MET A 265 -5.51 20.30 -3.04
N LYS A 266 -6.12 20.67 -1.90
CA LYS A 266 -6.73 19.72 -0.95
C LYS A 266 -7.75 18.78 -1.62
N PHE A 267 -8.66 19.35 -2.42
CA PHE A 267 -9.69 18.58 -3.12
C PHE A 267 -9.17 17.93 -4.39
N LEU A 268 -8.35 18.66 -5.15
CA LEU A 268 -7.81 18.19 -6.42
C LEU A 268 -6.95 16.95 -6.23
N ALA A 269 -6.02 16.97 -5.27
CA ALA A 269 -5.16 15.83 -5.03
C ALA A 269 -5.88 14.65 -4.35
N ALA A 270 -7.00 14.86 -3.66
CA ALA A 270 -7.76 13.78 -3.01
C ALA A 270 -8.62 12.97 -4.00
N ALA A 271 -9.13 13.61 -5.06
CA ALA A 271 -10.08 12.99 -5.98
C ALA A 271 -9.53 11.73 -6.68
N PRO A 272 -8.28 11.70 -7.19
CA PRO A 272 -7.74 10.50 -7.83
C PRO A 272 -7.57 9.32 -6.88
N TRP A 273 -7.16 9.57 -5.63
CA TRP A 273 -7.05 8.54 -4.59
C TRP A 273 -8.42 8.01 -4.18
N LEU A 274 -9.43 8.87 -4.12
CA LEU A 274 -10.81 8.45 -3.81
C LEU A 274 -11.36 7.56 -4.94
N MET A 275 -11.11 7.90 -6.20
CA MET A 275 -11.49 7.06 -7.34
C MET A 275 -10.79 5.69 -7.28
N MET A 276 -9.50 5.66 -6.98
CA MET A 276 -8.74 4.42 -6.77
C MET A 276 -9.35 3.58 -5.64
N PHE A 277 -9.65 4.17 -4.49
CA PHE A 277 -10.28 3.49 -3.36
C PHE A 277 -11.62 2.85 -3.75
N ILE A 278 -12.51 3.61 -4.41
CA ILE A 278 -13.83 3.13 -4.83
C ILE A 278 -13.68 1.98 -5.83
N LEU A 279 -12.82 2.12 -6.84
CA LEU A 279 -12.67 1.10 -7.87
C LEU A 279 -11.95 -0.15 -7.38
N ILE A 280 -11.02 -0.07 -6.41
CA ILE A 280 -10.46 -1.26 -5.76
C ILE A 280 -11.58 -2.07 -5.08
N MET A 281 -12.43 -1.40 -4.31
CA MET A 281 -13.54 -2.06 -3.58
C MET A 281 -14.55 -2.65 -4.57
N ALA A 282 -14.93 -1.90 -5.61
CA ALA A 282 -15.84 -2.36 -6.65
C ALA A 282 -15.24 -3.52 -7.48
N GLY A 283 -13.94 -3.47 -7.79
CA GLY A 283 -13.25 -4.52 -8.53
C GLY A 283 -13.31 -5.86 -7.81
N GLY A 284 -13.15 -5.86 -6.48
CA GLY A 284 -13.30 -7.06 -5.65
C GLY A 284 -14.70 -7.66 -5.73
N THR A 285 -15.74 -6.84 -5.54
CA THR A 285 -17.14 -7.31 -5.59
C THR A 285 -17.55 -7.78 -6.98
N ILE A 286 -17.08 -7.13 -8.04
CA ILE A 286 -17.30 -7.55 -9.43
C ILE A 286 -16.60 -8.90 -9.68
N SER A 287 -15.35 -9.06 -9.22
CA SER A 287 -14.60 -10.32 -9.35
C SER A 287 -15.35 -11.48 -8.69
N ASP A 288 -15.80 -11.29 -7.44
CA ASP A 288 -16.55 -12.29 -6.69
C ASP A 288 -17.89 -12.63 -7.37
N ALA A 289 -18.58 -11.63 -7.93
CA ALA A 289 -19.82 -11.84 -8.68
C ALA A 289 -19.61 -12.61 -9.99
N ILE A 290 -18.47 -12.42 -10.67
CA ILE A 290 -18.12 -13.19 -11.87
C ILE A 290 -17.81 -14.64 -11.51
N ILE A 291 -17.09 -14.88 -10.40
CA ILE A 291 -16.78 -16.23 -9.91
C ILE A 291 -18.07 -16.95 -9.47
N SER A 292 -18.97 -16.28 -8.74
CA SER A 292 -20.22 -16.88 -8.28
C SER A 292 -21.18 -17.26 -9.41
N ARG A 293 -21.06 -16.60 -10.57
CA ARG A 293 -21.77 -16.95 -11.81
C ARG A 293 -21.13 -18.12 -12.58
N GLY A 294 -20.05 -18.70 -12.07
CA GLY A 294 -19.39 -19.88 -12.65
C GLY A 294 -18.39 -19.58 -13.77
N TYR A 295 -18.00 -18.32 -13.97
CA TYR A 295 -16.93 -17.99 -14.93
C TYR A 295 -15.54 -18.31 -14.38
N SER A 296 -14.55 -18.45 -15.26
CA SER A 296 -13.17 -18.78 -14.88
C SER A 296 -12.50 -17.64 -14.09
N ARG A 297 -11.49 -17.98 -13.28
CA ARG A 297 -10.71 -17.01 -12.48
C ARG A 297 -9.94 -16.06 -13.36
N PHE A 298 -9.50 -16.51 -14.55
CA PHE A 298 -8.91 -15.61 -15.55
C PHE A 298 -9.87 -14.50 -15.95
N ARG A 299 -11.14 -14.81 -16.22
CA ARG A 299 -12.15 -13.79 -16.56
C ARG A 299 -12.44 -12.87 -15.37
N ALA A 300 -12.56 -13.45 -14.18
CA ALA A 300 -12.84 -12.71 -12.97
C ALA A 300 -11.69 -11.79 -12.52
N ARG A 301 -10.45 -12.05 -12.94
CA ARG A 301 -9.28 -11.34 -12.40
C ARG A 301 -8.40 -10.72 -13.47
N ALA A 302 -7.90 -11.52 -14.39
CA ALA A 302 -6.99 -11.05 -15.43
C ALA A 302 -7.68 -10.08 -16.39
N LEU A 303 -8.91 -10.34 -16.82
CA LEU A 303 -9.63 -9.42 -17.70
C LEU A 303 -9.98 -8.09 -17.00
N ILE A 304 -10.34 -8.12 -15.72
CA ILE A 304 -10.58 -6.90 -14.93
C ILE A 304 -9.29 -6.07 -14.84
N ALA A 305 -8.16 -6.72 -14.57
CA ALA A 305 -6.87 -6.03 -14.49
C ALA A 305 -6.39 -5.49 -15.85
N ILE A 306 -6.59 -6.25 -16.94
CA ILE A 306 -6.31 -5.78 -18.30
C ILE A 306 -7.16 -4.54 -18.61
N PHE A 307 -8.46 -4.60 -18.31
CA PHE A 307 -9.35 -3.45 -18.47
C PHE A 307 -8.85 -2.25 -17.65
N GLY A 308 -8.46 -2.46 -16.39
CA GLY A 308 -7.88 -1.42 -15.54
C GLY A 308 -6.65 -0.75 -16.15
N PHE A 309 -5.71 -1.52 -16.70
CA PHE A 309 -4.53 -0.97 -17.37
C PHE A 309 -4.83 -0.31 -18.72
N ILE A 310 -5.85 -0.76 -19.46
CA ILE A 310 -6.30 -0.08 -20.68
C ILE A 310 -6.89 1.29 -20.32
N VAL A 311 -7.74 1.35 -19.30
CA VAL A 311 -8.28 2.62 -18.78
C VAL A 311 -7.13 3.53 -18.34
N PHE A 312 -6.15 3.00 -17.61
CA PHE A 312 -4.95 3.75 -17.23
C PHE A 312 -4.23 4.36 -18.45
N ALA A 313 -3.89 3.55 -19.44
CA ALA A 313 -3.12 3.99 -20.61
C ALA A 313 -3.89 5.03 -21.45
N VAL A 314 -5.17 4.79 -21.70
CA VAL A 314 -6.03 5.70 -22.49
C VAL A 314 -6.24 7.01 -21.73
N SER A 315 -6.58 6.96 -20.44
CA SER A 315 -6.78 8.16 -19.64
C SER A 315 -5.50 8.96 -19.48
N LEU A 316 -4.34 8.31 -19.28
CA LEU A 316 -3.06 9.03 -19.22
C LEU A 316 -2.70 9.69 -20.55
N PHE A 317 -2.97 9.03 -21.67
CA PHE A 317 -2.78 9.63 -22.99
C PHE A 317 -3.67 10.87 -23.22
N LEU A 318 -4.94 10.81 -22.81
CA LEU A 318 -5.88 11.93 -22.91
C LEU A 318 -5.55 13.07 -21.94
N SER A 319 -5.01 12.75 -20.77
CA SER A 319 -4.52 13.69 -19.76
C SER A 319 -3.46 14.64 -20.34
N VAL A 320 -2.50 14.11 -21.11
CA VAL A 320 -1.45 14.92 -21.74
C VAL A 320 -1.97 15.78 -22.91
N GLN A 321 -3.11 15.43 -23.51
CA GLN A 321 -3.67 16.21 -24.63
C GLN A 321 -4.57 17.36 -24.20
N THR A 322 -4.95 17.43 -22.92
CA THR A 322 -5.91 18.43 -22.45
C THR A 322 -5.22 19.57 -21.71
N ASN A 323 -5.54 20.79 -22.10
CA ASN A 323 -5.13 22.00 -21.38
C ASN A 323 -6.11 22.38 -20.27
N ASP A 324 -7.28 21.71 -20.19
CA ASP A 324 -8.27 21.96 -19.15
C ASP A 324 -7.94 21.15 -17.89
N MET A 325 -7.73 21.85 -16.78
CA MET A 325 -7.35 21.26 -15.49
C MET A 325 -8.39 20.28 -14.96
N VAL A 326 -9.68 20.59 -15.08
CA VAL A 326 -10.76 19.76 -14.53
C VAL A 326 -10.86 18.46 -15.34
N MET A 327 -10.80 18.56 -16.66
CA MET A 327 -10.77 17.40 -17.55
C MET A 327 -9.53 16.54 -17.29
N ASN A 328 -8.37 17.18 -17.12
CA ASN A 328 -7.15 16.46 -16.78
C ASN A 328 -7.29 15.70 -15.46
N LEU A 329 -7.84 16.35 -14.43
CA LEU A 329 -8.06 15.71 -13.14
C LEU A 329 -9.00 14.50 -13.25
N ILE A 330 -10.05 14.57 -14.06
CA ILE A 330 -10.93 13.44 -14.34
C ILE A 330 -10.12 12.29 -14.96
N TYR A 331 -9.28 12.58 -15.94
CA TYR A 331 -8.42 11.57 -16.56
C TYR A 331 -7.41 10.97 -15.58
N LEU A 332 -6.75 11.77 -14.74
CA LEU A 332 -5.84 11.27 -13.71
C LEU A 332 -6.56 10.45 -12.64
N SER A 333 -7.82 10.79 -12.34
CA SER A 333 -8.67 9.99 -11.44
C SER A 333 -9.02 8.65 -12.05
N LEU A 334 -9.41 8.61 -13.33
CA LEU A 334 -9.63 7.37 -14.06
C LEU A 334 -8.36 6.53 -14.18
N CYS A 335 -7.22 7.19 -14.35
CA CYS A 335 -5.89 6.61 -14.43
C CYS A 335 -5.56 5.81 -13.15
N LEU A 336 -5.58 6.47 -11.99
CA LEU A 336 -5.38 5.83 -10.69
C LEU A 336 -6.47 4.81 -10.35
N GLY A 337 -7.71 5.11 -10.73
CA GLY A 337 -8.85 4.20 -10.66
C GLY A 337 -8.62 2.86 -11.37
N GLY A 338 -8.16 2.92 -12.62
CA GLY A 338 -7.86 1.74 -13.44
C GLY A 338 -6.75 0.88 -12.85
N VAL A 339 -5.67 1.50 -12.35
CA VAL A 339 -4.60 0.77 -11.65
C VAL A 339 -5.08 0.17 -10.33
N GLY A 340 -6.01 0.84 -9.65
CA GLY A 340 -6.69 0.30 -8.47
C GLY A 340 -7.38 -1.03 -8.75
N LEU A 341 -8.13 -1.14 -9.85
CA LEU A 341 -8.73 -2.43 -10.26
C LEU A 341 -7.67 -3.53 -10.40
N SER A 342 -6.57 -3.23 -11.09
CA SER A 342 -5.46 -4.17 -11.28
C SER A 342 -4.83 -4.60 -9.96
N MET A 343 -4.64 -3.67 -9.02
CA MET A 343 -4.02 -3.93 -7.71
C MET A 343 -4.78 -5.00 -6.91
N GLY A 344 -6.10 -4.89 -6.81
CA GLY A 344 -6.92 -5.89 -6.11
C GLY A 344 -6.83 -7.27 -6.77
N MET A 345 -6.85 -7.29 -8.11
CA MET A 345 -6.77 -8.52 -8.88
C MET A 345 -5.40 -9.20 -8.79
N SER A 346 -4.31 -8.45 -8.63
CA SER A 346 -2.96 -9.00 -8.42
C SER A 346 -2.91 -9.87 -7.16
N TRP A 347 -3.38 -9.34 -6.03
CA TRP A 347 -3.38 -10.05 -4.74
C TRP A 347 -4.26 -11.29 -4.75
N ALA A 348 -5.45 -11.16 -5.33
CA ALA A 348 -6.31 -12.32 -5.55
C ALA A 348 -5.56 -13.37 -6.38
N SER A 349 -5.04 -12.99 -7.55
CA SER A 349 -4.37 -13.92 -8.49
C SER A 349 -3.14 -14.60 -7.88
N ALA A 350 -2.35 -13.91 -7.07
CA ALA A 350 -1.24 -14.50 -6.33
C ALA A 350 -1.71 -15.59 -5.35
N THR A 351 -2.86 -15.39 -4.71
CA THR A 351 -3.49 -16.37 -3.82
C THR A 351 -3.92 -17.62 -4.59
N ASP A 352 -4.57 -17.46 -5.74
CA ASP A 352 -5.04 -18.59 -6.55
C ASP A 352 -3.89 -19.37 -7.21
N LEU A 353 -2.84 -18.67 -7.67
CA LEU A 353 -1.66 -19.29 -8.27
C LEU A 353 -0.87 -20.11 -7.25
N GLY A 354 -0.73 -19.59 -6.02
CA GLY A 354 0.06 -20.25 -4.98
C GLY A 354 -0.69 -21.32 -4.20
N ARG A 355 -2.02 -21.24 -4.05
CA ARG A 355 -2.82 -22.14 -3.19
C ARG A 355 -2.18 -22.32 -1.80
N ASN A 356 -1.69 -23.52 -1.50
CA ASN A 356 -1.00 -23.85 -0.24
C ASN A 356 0.28 -23.01 -0.03
N PHE A 357 0.89 -22.53 -1.11
CA PHE A 357 2.05 -21.64 -1.11
C PHE A 357 1.69 -20.18 -1.48
N SER A 358 0.42 -19.79 -1.35
CA SER A 358 -0.08 -18.43 -1.62
C SER A 358 0.75 -17.34 -0.93
N GLY A 359 1.20 -17.57 0.31
CA GLY A 359 2.09 -16.66 1.02
C GLY A 359 3.44 -16.46 0.32
N THR A 360 4.05 -17.53 -0.21
CA THR A 360 5.33 -17.45 -0.92
C THR A 360 5.18 -16.72 -2.26
N VAL A 361 4.14 -17.04 -3.02
CA VAL A 361 3.86 -16.39 -4.32
C VAL A 361 3.53 -14.92 -4.13
N SER A 362 2.72 -14.59 -3.13
CA SER A 362 2.39 -13.19 -2.78
C SER A 362 3.63 -12.43 -2.32
N GLY A 363 4.52 -13.07 -1.56
CA GLY A 363 5.81 -12.50 -1.15
C GLY A 363 6.72 -12.18 -2.34
N TRP A 364 6.85 -13.10 -3.30
CA TRP A 364 7.60 -12.88 -4.54
C TRP A 364 7.02 -11.73 -5.37
N MET A 365 5.70 -11.72 -5.56
CA MET A 365 5.01 -10.63 -6.24
C MET A 365 5.29 -9.30 -5.54
N ASN A 366 5.14 -9.26 -4.21
CA ASN A 366 5.30 -8.04 -3.43
C ASN A 366 6.75 -7.53 -3.44
N LEU A 367 7.76 -8.41 -3.41
CA LEU A 367 9.16 -8.03 -3.56
C LEU A 367 9.37 -7.18 -4.82
N TRP A 368 8.93 -7.66 -5.98
CA TRP A 368 9.04 -6.92 -7.24
C TRP A 368 8.18 -5.65 -7.27
N GLY A 369 7.02 -5.66 -6.60
CA GLY A 369 6.26 -4.43 -6.34
C GLY A 369 7.09 -3.37 -5.63
N ASN A 370 7.80 -3.74 -4.55
CA ASN A 370 8.66 -2.80 -3.83
C ASN A 370 9.86 -2.33 -4.65
N VAL A 371 10.42 -3.17 -5.54
CA VAL A 371 11.43 -2.71 -6.51
C VAL A 371 10.85 -1.64 -7.44
N GLY A 372 9.60 -1.82 -7.89
CA GLY A 372 8.87 -0.80 -8.65
C GLY A 372 8.66 0.49 -7.85
N ALA A 373 8.25 0.38 -6.58
CA ALA A 373 8.13 1.51 -5.66
C ALA A 373 9.46 2.25 -5.44
N PHE A 374 10.57 1.52 -5.37
CA PHE A 374 11.89 2.08 -5.19
C PHE A 374 12.35 2.84 -6.44
N LEU A 375 12.21 2.27 -7.63
CA LEU A 375 12.70 2.91 -8.86
C LEU A 375 11.84 4.09 -9.30
N SER A 376 10.54 4.06 -9.02
CA SER A 376 9.56 4.99 -9.57
C SER A 376 9.83 6.46 -9.23
N PRO A 377 9.99 6.87 -7.95
CA PRO A 377 10.18 8.28 -7.62
C PRO A 377 11.47 8.88 -8.19
N MET A 378 12.58 8.13 -8.12
CA MET A 378 13.88 8.53 -8.68
C MET A 378 13.81 8.68 -10.20
N LEU A 379 13.24 7.70 -10.91
CA LEU A 379 13.09 7.77 -12.37
C LEU A 379 12.12 8.88 -12.78
N GLY A 380 11.01 9.05 -12.07
CA GLY A 380 10.06 10.14 -12.29
C GLY A 380 10.72 11.51 -12.15
N GLY A 381 11.47 11.73 -11.07
CA GLY A 381 12.19 12.98 -10.83
C GLY A 381 13.22 13.29 -11.92
N TYR A 382 13.99 12.27 -12.34
CA TYR A 382 14.95 12.41 -13.45
C TYR A 382 14.25 12.73 -14.78
N LEU A 383 13.21 11.98 -15.13
CA LEU A 383 12.49 12.16 -16.39
C LEU A 383 11.82 13.53 -16.48
N VAL A 384 11.14 13.97 -15.41
CA VAL A 384 10.50 15.29 -15.35
C VAL A 384 11.55 16.40 -15.44
N GLN A 385 12.69 16.26 -14.77
CA GLN A 385 13.73 17.27 -14.77
C GLN A 385 14.40 17.46 -16.15
N HIS A 386 14.53 16.40 -16.95
CA HIS A 386 15.24 16.44 -18.22
C HIS A 386 14.32 16.52 -19.45
N TYR A 387 13.11 15.97 -19.37
CA TYR A 387 12.19 15.80 -20.51
C TYR A 387 10.80 16.39 -20.31
N GLY A 388 10.49 16.91 -19.10
CA GLY A 388 9.18 17.49 -18.77
C GLY A 388 8.11 16.45 -18.42
N TRP A 389 6.93 16.93 -17.99
CA TRP A 389 5.82 16.10 -17.53
C TRP A 389 5.17 15.29 -18.64
N ASP A 390 4.88 15.91 -19.78
CA ASP A 390 4.23 15.26 -20.92
C ASP A 390 5.00 14.03 -21.40
N THR A 391 6.31 14.21 -21.66
CA THR A 391 7.19 13.12 -22.07
C THR A 391 7.24 12.02 -21.01
N THR A 392 7.30 12.39 -19.73
CA THR A 392 7.30 11.44 -18.63
C THR A 392 6.02 10.60 -18.63
N PHE A 393 4.85 11.21 -18.75
CA PHE A 393 3.56 10.50 -18.78
C PHE A 393 3.41 9.62 -20.03
N TYR A 394 3.86 10.05 -21.20
CA TYR A 394 3.90 9.19 -22.39
C TYR A 394 4.79 7.96 -22.17
N LEU A 395 5.97 8.13 -21.56
CA LEU A 395 6.85 7.00 -21.25
C LEU A 395 6.23 6.02 -20.26
N MET A 396 5.33 6.47 -19.38
CA MET A 396 4.60 5.60 -18.43
C MET A 396 3.54 4.71 -19.09
N ILE A 397 3.14 4.98 -20.33
CA ILE A 397 2.23 4.12 -21.08
C ILE A 397 2.94 2.80 -21.46
N ILE A 398 4.25 2.83 -21.72
CA ILE A 398 5.05 1.65 -22.08
C ILE A 398 4.96 0.54 -21.01
N PRO A 399 5.30 0.78 -19.73
CA PRO A 399 5.17 -0.25 -18.71
C PRO A 399 3.72 -0.71 -18.50
N ALA A 400 2.72 0.15 -18.70
CA ALA A 400 1.31 -0.27 -18.64
C ALA A 400 0.93 -1.25 -19.75
N VAL A 401 1.38 -1.02 -20.99
CA VAL A 401 1.21 -1.98 -22.09
C VAL A 401 1.91 -3.30 -21.79
N VAL A 402 3.12 -3.26 -21.23
CA VAL A 402 3.82 -4.47 -20.78
C VAL A 402 2.99 -5.21 -19.72
N ALA A 403 2.41 -4.50 -18.74
CA ALA A 403 1.56 -5.13 -17.73
C ALA A 403 0.30 -5.78 -18.33
N ILE A 404 -0.33 -5.17 -19.34
CA ILE A 404 -1.45 -5.77 -20.09
C ILE A 404 -1.01 -7.10 -20.70
N VAL A 405 0.13 -7.12 -21.38
CA VAL A 405 0.68 -8.33 -22.00
C VAL A 405 0.95 -9.40 -20.93
N LEU A 406 1.59 -9.03 -19.82
CA LEU A 406 1.88 -9.95 -18.71
C LEU A 406 0.61 -10.55 -18.11
N TRP A 407 -0.49 -9.80 -18.01
CA TRP A 407 -1.75 -10.30 -17.47
C TRP A 407 -2.36 -11.45 -18.27
N PHE A 408 -2.15 -11.51 -19.59
CA PHE A 408 -2.55 -12.68 -20.39
C PHE A 408 -1.80 -13.96 -19.99
N PHE A 409 -0.62 -13.84 -19.40
CA PHE A 409 0.23 -14.96 -18.98
C PHE A 409 0.09 -15.34 -17.50
N VAL A 410 -0.53 -14.50 -16.66
CA VAL A 410 -0.74 -14.81 -15.23
C VAL A 410 -1.58 -16.07 -15.03
N LYS A 411 -2.58 -16.32 -15.88
CA LYS A 411 -3.44 -17.53 -15.87
C LYS A 411 -3.80 -18.05 -14.45
N PRO A 412 -4.59 -17.30 -13.66
CA PRO A 412 -4.98 -17.70 -12.29
C PRO A 412 -5.73 -19.04 -12.19
N ASP A 413 -6.29 -19.51 -13.31
CA ASP A 413 -6.95 -20.82 -13.41
C ASP A 413 -5.97 -22.00 -13.32
N GLN A 414 -4.67 -21.78 -13.56
CA GLN A 414 -3.63 -22.80 -13.59
C GLN A 414 -2.65 -22.57 -12.43
N PRO A 415 -2.82 -23.25 -11.29
CA PRO A 415 -1.92 -23.12 -10.16
C PRO A 415 -0.50 -23.54 -10.54
N LEU A 416 0.50 -22.98 -9.85
CA LEU A 416 1.91 -23.25 -10.13
C LEU A 416 2.28 -24.71 -9.85
N ILE A 417 1.60 -25.34 -8.90
CA ILE A 417 1.72 -26.75 -8.57
C ILE A 417 0.37 -27.40 -8.87
N VAL A 418 0.40 -28.38 -9.77
CA VAL A 418 -0.73 -29.28 -9.94
C VAL A 418 -0.54 -30.35 -8.87
N GLU A 419 -1.40 -30.36 -7.85
CA GLU A 419 -1.46 -31.51 -6.94
C GLU A 419 -1.82 -32.73 -7.80
N GLU A 420 -0.88 -33.66 -7.97
CA GLU A 420 -1.23 -35.01 -8.41
C GLU A 420 -2.15 -35.60 -7.35
N LYS A 421 -3.37 -35.94 -7.78
CA LYS A 421 -4.39 -36.55 -6.92
C LYS A 421 -4.06 -37.99 -6.59
#